data_AF-A0A9D6K1M8-F1
#
_entry.id   AF-A0A9D6K1M8-F1
#
_cell.length_a   1.000
_cell.length_b   1.000
_cell.length_c   1.000
_cell.angle_alpha   90.00
_cell.angle_beta   90.00
_cell.angle_gamma   90.00
#
_symmetry.space_group_name_H-M   'P 1'
#
loop_
_entity.id
_entity.type
_entity.pdbx_description
1 polymer ?
#
loop_
_entity_poly.entity_id
_entity_poly.type
_entity_poly.pdbx_seq_one_letter_code
_entity_poly.pdbx_strand_id
1 'polypeptide(L)'
;MIEGARRFALDHAELLARLVNDARRRYEEALGQPIEPVSVEQVRARLEELFDEPYIGLNLAALVHLARSLTAAEDYETFIVDEILGVAIAEIIAAREPHRSFAVSAFHILDALIKDEINQVVDRRNLAVDDLLAGLAAGLEATLPGWRWMREPPKPKE
;
A
#
# COMPACT_ATOMS: atom_id res chain seq x y z
N MET A 1 16.50 12.12 0.67
CA MET A 1 15.24 11.63 0.05
C MET A 1 14.81 10.33 0.72
N ILE A 2 15.58 9.24 0.61
CA ILE A 2 15.28 7.92 1.20
C ILE A 2 14.89 8.01 2.68
N GLU A 3 15.73 8.61 3.52
CA GLU A 3 15.44 8.70 4.97
C GLU A 3 14.13 9.43 5.31
N GLY A 4 13.77 10.45 4.51
CA GLY A 4 12.52 11.19 4.71
C GLY A 4 11.27 10.40 4.30
N ALA A 5 11.39 9.56 3.27
CA ALA A 5 10.34 8.64 2.84
C ALA A 5 10.22 7.44 3.79
N ARG A 6 11.35 6.89 4.24
CA ARG A 6 11.44 5.81 5.24
C ARG A 6 10.74 6.23 6.52
N ARG A 7 11.14 7.36 7.10
CA ARG A 7 10.51 7.88 8.32
C ARG A 7 9.01 8.09 8.13
N PHE A 8 8.58 8.68 7.02
CA PHE A 8 7.15 8.84 6.74
C PHE A 8 6.40 7.51 6.74
N ALA A 9 6.90 6.48 6.06
CA ALA A 9 6.23 5.18 6.01
C ALA A 9 6.21 4.51 7.40
N LEU A 10 7.30 4.58 8.16
CA LEU A 10 7.40 4.01 9.50
C LEU A 10 6.50 4.72 10.53
N ASP A 11 6.38 6.05 10.44
CA ASP A 11 5.47 6.84 11.26
C ASP A 11 4.00 6.43 11.04
N HIS A 12 3.67 5.90 9.86
CA HIS A 12 2.33 5.42 9.50
C HIS A 12 2.17 3.90 9.59
N ALA A 13 3.15 3.16 10.12
CA ALA A 13 3.11 1.68 10.12
C ALA A 13 1.88 1.11 10.85
N GLU A 14 1.41 1.76 11.92
CA GLU A 14 0.20 1.34 12.63
C GLU A 14 -1.07 1.48 11.80
N LEU A 15 -1.17 2.58 11.05
CA LEU A 15 -2.27 2.79 10.10
C LEU A 15 -2.21 1.77 8.98
N LEU A 16 -1.03 1.58 8.38
CA LEU A 16 -0.82 0.59 7.31
C LEU A 16 -1.20 -0.83 7.76
N ALA A 17 -0.83 -1.25 8.98
CA ALA A 17 -1.22 -2.55 9.52
C ALA A 17 -2.73 -2.70 9.68
N ARG A 18 -3.43 -1.64 10.14
CA ARG A 18 -4.90 -1.65 10.21
C ARG A 18 -5.50 -1.78 8.82
N LEU A 19 -5.09 -0.94 7.87
CA LEU A 19 -5.60 -0.95 6.49
C LEU A 19 -5.42 -2.31 5.81
N VAL A 20 -4.25 -2.92 5.94
CA VAL A 20 -3.97 -4.27 5.42
C VAL A 20 -4.93 -5.28 6.06
N ASN A 21 -5.06 -5.29 7.38
CA ASN A 21 -5.96 -6.22 8.07
C ASN A 21 -7.45 -5.97 7.75
N ASP A 22 -7.83 -4.74 7.47
CA ASP A 22 -9.18 -4.35 7.08
C ASP A 22 -9.52 -4.79 5.66
N ALA A 23 -8.54 -4.73 4.74
CA ALA A 23 -8.66 -5.34 3.42
C ALA A 23 -8.74 -6.87 3.53
N ARG A 24 -7.90 -7.50 4.36
CA ARG A 24 -7.93 -8.96 4.59
C ARG A 24 -9.29 -9.44 5.05
N ARG A 25 -9.92 -8.79 6.04
CA ARG A 25 -11.26 -9.18 6.50
C ARG A 25 -12.30 -9.14 5.37
N ARG A 26 -12.24 -8.14 4.50
CA ARG A 26 -13.13 -8.04 3.32
C ARG A 26 -12.84 -9.15 2.30
N TYR A 27 -11.58 -9.50 2.09
CA TYR A 27 -11.22 -10.65 1.26
C TYR A 27 -11.68 -11.97 1.85
N GLU A 28 -11.56 -12.16 3.17
CA GLU A 28 -12.06 -13.36 3.86
C GLU A 28 -13.58 -13.52 3.64
N GLU A 29 -14.33 -12.42 3.80
CA GLU A 29 -15.78 -12.39 3.56
C GLU A 29 -16.12 -12.72 2.10
N ALA A 30 -15.40 -12.14 1.13
CA ALA A 30 -15.66 -12.33 -0.29
C ALA A 30 -15.24 -13.71 -0.82
N LEU A 31 -14.13 -14.26 -0.32
CA LEU A 31 -13.52 -15.49 -0.82
C LEU A 31 -13.88 -16.73 0.00
N GLY A 32 -14.41 -16.56 1.22
CA GLY A 32 -14.70 -17.65 2.15
C GLY A 32 -13.45 -18.41 2.59
N GLN A 33 -12.28 -17.76 2.55
CA GLN A 33 -11.00 -18.36 2.95
C GLN A 33 -10.35 -17.50 4.03
N PRO A 34 -9.80 -18.11 5.09
CA PRO A 34 -9.11 -17.36 6.13
C PRO A 34 -7.79 -16.79 5.61
N ILE A 35 -7.49 -15.56 6.02
CA ILE A 35 -6.24 -14.85 5.74
C ILE A 35 -5.72 -14.35 7.08
N GLU A 36 -4.55 -14.84 7.48
CA GLU A 36 -3.97 -14.47 8.78
C GLU A 36 -3.73 -12.95 8.84
N PRO A 37 -3.98 -12.28 9.97
CA PRO A 37 -3.66 -10.86 10.13
C PRO A 37 -2.15 -10.63 10.22
N VAL A 38 -1.73 -9.40 9.93
CA VAL A 38 -0.34 -8.93 10.13
C VAL A 38 -0.22 -8.03 11.35
N SER A 39 0.94 -8.10 12.01
CA SER A 39 1.31 -7.20 13.10
C SER A 39 1.97 -5.92 12.58
N VAL A 40 1.99 -4.89 13.43
CA VAL A 40 2.68 -3.63 13.11
C VAL A 40 4.19 -3.85 12.96
N GLU A 41 4.77 -4.77 13.71
CA GLU A 41 6.18 -5.13 13.65
C GLU A 41 6.53 -5.79 12.32
N GLN A 42 5.65 -6.64 11.78
CA GLN A 42 5.83 -7.22 10.44
C GLN A 42 5.80 -6.15 9.36
N VAL A 43 4.88 -5.18 9.49
CA VAL A 43 4.82 -4.02 8.58
C VAL A 43 6.10 -3.19 8.68
N ARG A 44 6.56 -2.84 9.88
CA ARG A 44 7.80 -2.06 10.10
C ARG A 44 9.01 -2.78 9.51
N ALA A 45 9.20 -4.06 9.84
CA ALA A 45 10.31 -4.85 9.34
C ALA A 45 10.30 -4.89 7.81
N ARG A 46 9.13 -5.09 7.19
CA ARG A 46 9.01 -5.12 5.74
C ARG A 46 9.34 -3.77 5.10
N LEU A 47 8.92 -2.66 5.70
CA LEU A 47 9.27 -1.31 5.24
C LEU A 47 10.78 -1.06 5.31
N GLU A 48 11.43 -1.44 6.41
CA GLU A 48 12.88 -1.31 6.56
C GLU A 48 13.62 -2.07 5.45
N GLU A 49 13.23 -3.33 5.19
CA GLU A 49 13.78 -4.15 4.10
C GLU A 49 13.63 -3.47 2.73
N LEU A 50 12.45 -2.91 2.44
CA LEU A 50 12.17 -2.25 1.16
C LEU A 50 13.04 -1.01 0.96
N PHE A 51 13.27 -0.23 2.01
CA PHE A 51 14.12 0.96 1.94
C PHE A 51 15.62 0.64 1.99
N ASP A 52 16.02 -0.53 2.48
CA ASP A 52 17.40 -1.02 2.46
C ASP A 52 17.81 -1.59 1.10
N GLU A 53 16.86 -2.10 0.30
CA GLU A 53 17.11 -2.58 -1.05
C GLU A 53 17.40 -1.41 -2.02
N PRO A 54 18.61 -1.26 -2.58
CA PRO A 54 19.04 0.00 -3.23
C PRO A 54 18.12 0.51 -4.34
N TYR A 55 17.65 -0.37 -5.22
CA TYR A 55 16.79 0.02 -6.35
C TYR A 55 15.34 0.25 -5.92
N ILE A 56 14.82 -0.58 -5.02
CA ILE A 56 13.44 -0.44 -4.53
C ILE A 56 13.35 0.80 -3.65
N GLY A 57 14.25 0.96 -2.69
CA GLY A 57 14.28 2.07 -1.76
C GLY A 57 14.41 3.42 -2.44
N LEU A 58 15.22 3.53 -3.50
CA LEU A 58 15.33 4.78 -4.28
C LEU A 58 14.04 5.11 -5.03
N ASN A 59 13.47 4.15 -5.75
CA ASN A 59 12.23 4.36 -6.51
C ASN A 59 11.06 4.68 -5.57
N LEU A 60 10.89 3.91 -4.50
CA LEU A 60 9.87 4.11 -3.49
C LEU A 60 10.02 5.49 -2.84
N ALA A 61 11.25 5.90 -2.49
CA ALA A 61 11.49 7.21 -1.91
C ALA A 61 11.17 8.37 -2.86
N ALA A 62 11.46 8.21 -4.16
CA ALA A 62 11.14 9.21 -5.17
C ALA A 62 9.62 9.37 -5.34
N LEU A 63 8.88 8.25 -5.44
CA LEU A 63 7.42 8.25 -5.56
C LEU A 63 6.74 8.84 -4.32
N VAL A 64 7.16 8.43 -3.11
CA VAL A 64 6.67 8.98 -1.84
C VAL A 64 6.93 10.49 -1.75
N HIS A 65 8.11 10.94 -2.19
CA HIS A 65 8.42 12.37 -2.18
C HIS A 65 7.55 13.16 -3.17
N LEU A 66 7.39 12.63 -4.39
CA LEU A 66 6.58 13.24 -5.43
C LEU A 66 5.12 13.35 -4.98
N ALA A 67 4.50 12.25 -4.53
CA ALA A 67 3.12 12.26 -4.04
C ALA A 67 2.93 13.28 -2.90
N ARG A 68 3.84 13.31 -1.92
CA ARG A 68 3.78 14.29 -0.81
C ARG A 68 3.93 15.74 -1.25
N SER A 69 4.47 16.00 -2.44
CA SER A 69 4.63 17.35 -3.00
C SER A 69 3.41 17.83 -3.80
N LEU A 70 2.46 16.94 -4.13
CA LEU A 70 1.26 17.29 -4.87
C LEU A 70 0.31 18.09 -3.98
N THR A 71 0.12 19.36 -4.34
CA THR A 71 -0.75 20.28 -3.61
C THR A 71 -1.59 21.10 -4.59
N ALA A 72 -2.86 21.30 -4.26
CA ALA A 72 -3.75 22.23 -4.95
C ALA A 72 -4.75 22.86 -3.98
N ALA A 73 -5.51 23.83 -4.47
CA ALA A 73 -6.57 24.47 -3.68
C ALA A 73 -7.77 23.53 -3.47
N GLU A 74 -8.04 22.68 -4.45
CA GLU A 74 -9.12 21.70 -4.46
C GLU A 74 -8.56 20.38 -5.02
N ASP A 75 -9.13 19.29 -4.53
CA ASP A 75 -8.90 17.96 -5.05
C ASP A 75 -10.05 17.58 -6.00
N TYR A 76 -9.71 17.17 -7.22
CA TYR A 76 -10.69 16.97 -8.29
C TYR A 76 -10.76 15.50 -8.65
N GLU A 77 -11.97 14.93 -8.75
CA GLU A 77 -12.19 13.53 -9.17
C GLU A 77 -11.57 13.17 -10.54
N THR A 78 -11.18 14.17 -11.34
CA THR A 78 -10.54 13.99 -12.65
C THR A 78 -9.03 14.23 -12.63
N PHE A 79 -8.47 14.65 -11.50
CA PHE A 79 -7.03 14.65 -11.29
C PHE A 79 -6.66 13.21 -10.95
N ILE A 80 -5.86 12.57 -11.81
CA ILE A 80 -5.61 11.12 -11.73
C ILE A 80 -4.16 10.75 -11.37
N VAL A 81 -3.35 11.74 -11.00
CA VAL A 81 -1.89 11.58 -10.92
C VAL A 81 -1.48 10.92 -9.61
N ASP A 82 -2.16 11.31 -8.54
CA ASP A 82 -2.26 10.66 -7.24
C ASP A 82 -2.53 9.16 -7.33
N GLU A 83 -3.56 8.70 -8.07
CA GLU A 83 -3.81 7.26 -8.20
C GLU A 83 -2.73 6.56 -9.03
N ILE A 84 -2.21 7.22 -10.09
CA ILE A 84 -1.07 6.69 -10.85
C ILE A 84 0.15 6.48 -9.93
N LEU A 85 0.41 7.42 -9.02
CA LEU A 85 1.50 7.30 -8.05
C LEU A 85 1.23 6.23 -7.01
N GLY A 86 -0.01 6.13 -6.49
CA GLY A 86 -0.43 5.08 -5.57
C GLY A 86 -0.25 3.68 -6.16
N VAL A 87 -0.71 3.47 -7.39
CA VAL A 87 -0.50 2.22 -8.15
C VAL A 87 0.99 1.96 -8.35
N ALA A 88 1.77 2.95 -8.78
CA ALA A 88 3.21 2.78 -9.01
C ALA A 88 3.95 2.38 -7.71
N ILE A 89 3.56 2.94 -6.56
CA ILE A 89 4.09 2.56 -5.25
C ILE A 89 3.78 1.08 -4.95
N ALA A 90 2.54 0.65 -5.15
CA ALA A 90 2.12 -0.73 -4.92
C ALA A 90 2.91 -1.72 -5.81
N GLU A 91 3.07 -1.39 -7.09
CA GLU A 91 3.83 -2.21 -8.05
C GLU A 91 5.32 -2.33 -7.69
N ILE A 92 5.96 -1.23 -7.27
CA ILE A 92 7.38 -1.23 -6.88
C ILE A 92 7.62 -2.15 -5.68
N ILE A 93 6.70 -2.16 -4.70
CA ILE A 93 6.81 -3.01 -3.52
C ILE A 93 6.57 -4.48 -3.88
N ALA A 94 5.55 -4.76 -4.70
CA ALA A 94 5.15 -6.12 -5.07
C ALA A 94 6.08 -6.78 -6.10
N ALA A 95 6.82 -5.97 -6.86
CA ALA A 95 7.83 -6.36 -7.83
C ALA A 95 7.33 -7.26 -8.98
N ARG A 96 7.22 -8.57 -8.77
CA ARG A 96 7.00 -9.58 -9.83
C ARG A 96 5.62 -10.20 -9.74
N GLU A 97 5.18 -10.81 -10.83
CA GLU A 97 3.97 -11.62 -10.82
C GLU A 97 4.12 -12.89 -9.97
N PRO A 98 3.05 -13.35 -9.30
CA PRO A 98 1.67 -12.82 -9.34
C PRO A 98 1.41 -11.64 -8.38
N HIS A 99 2.42 -11.22 -7.60
CA HIS A 99 2.24 -10.25 -6.51
C HIS A 99 1.90 -8.87 -7.07
N ARG A 100 2.52 -8.48 -8.20
CA ARG A 100 2.24 -7.21 -8.87
C ARG A 100 0.77 -7.08 -9.28
N SER A 101 0.20 -8.05 -9.98
CA SER A 101 -1.22 -8.01 -10.35
C SER A 101 -2.15 -7.95 -9.13
N PHE A 102 -1.81 -8.69 -8.06
CA PHE A 102 -2.56 -8.65 -6.82
C PHE A 102 -2.47 -7.27 -6.14
N ALA A 103 -1.29 -6.65 -6.09
CA ALA A 103 -1.09 -5.33 -5.50
C ALA A 103 -1.91 -4.24 -6.21
N VAL A 104 -1.96 -4.25 -7.55
CA VAL A 104 -2.79 -3.30 -8.31
C VAL A 104 -4.28 -3.49 -8.01
N SER A 105 -4.75 -4.74 -7.92
CA SER A 105 -6.14 -5.01 -7.53
C SER A 105 -6.43 -4.57 -6.10
N ALA A 106 -5.49 -4.79 -5.18
CA ALA A 106 -5.64 -4.42 -3.77
C ALA A 106 -5.64 -2.91 -3.56
N PHE A 107 -4.87 -2.18 -4.36
CA PHE A 107 -4.82 -0.71 -4.33
C PHE A 107 -6.22 -0.10 -4.49
N HIS A 108 -6.99 -0.51 -5.50
CA HIS A 108 -8.32 0.07 -5.73
C HIS A 108 -9.31 -0.19 -4.60
N ILE A 109 -9.17 -1.32 -3.91
CA ILE A 109 -9.96 -1.60 -2.71
C ILE A 109 -9.50 -0.68 -1.59
N LEU A 110 -8.19 -0.65 -1.31
CA LEU A 110 -7.62 0.14 -0.24
C LEU A 110 -7.86 1.64 -0.39
N ASP A 111 -7.75 2.20 -1.60
CA ASP A 111 -8.07 3.61 -1.88
C ASP A 111 -9.51 3.94 -1.45
N ALA A 112 -10.47 3.12 -1.85
CA ALA A 112 -11.87 3.29 -1.47
C ALA A 112 -12.10 3.17 0.06
N LEU A 113 -11.27 2.42 0.78
CA LEU A 113 -11.37 2.26 2.24
C LEU A 113 -10.74 3.41 3.01
N ILE A 114 -9.66 3.96 2.46
CA ILE A 114 -8.79 4.93 3.10
C ILE A 114 -9.41 6.32 3.11
N LYS A 115 -10.18 6.67 2.07
CA LYS A 115 -10.77 8.01 1.92
C LYS A 115 -11.57 8.44 3.16
N ASP A 116 -12.29 7.53 3.82
CA ASP A 116 -13.07 7.89 5.01
C ASP A 116 -12.24 8.05 6.29
N GLU A 117 -11.14 7.28 6.43
CA GLU A 117 -10.27 7.32 7.62
C GLU A 117 -9.24 8.46 7.56
N ILE A 118 -8.67 8.70 6.37
CA ILE A 118 -7.51 9.59 6.20
C ILE A 118 -7.92 11.04 6.04
N ASN A 119 -9.10 11.32 5.48
CA ASN A 119 -9.67 12.68 5.36
C ASN A 119 -9.87 13.40 6.70
N GLN A 120 -9.74 12.69 7.84
CA GLN A 120 -9.82 13.26 9.18
C GLN A 120 -8.45 13.66 9.76
N VAL A 121 -7.34 13.15 9.22
CA VAL A 121 -6.01 13.25 9.84
C VAL A 121 -4.95 13.90 8.95
N VAL A 122 -5.25 14.15 7.67
CA VAL A 122 -4.29 14.73 6.71
C VAL A 122 -4.71 16.14 6.29
N ASP A 123 -3.72 16.99 5.99
CA ASP A 123 -3.96 18.28 5.36
C ASP A 123 -4.67 18.08 4.03
N ARG A 124 -5.91 18.57 3.94
CA ARG A 124 -6.76 18.50 2.74
C ARG A 124 -6.17 19.18 1.50
N ARG A 125 -5.07 19.93 1.66
CA ARG A 125 -4.33 20.51 0.53
C ARG A 125 -3.37 19.52 -0.12
N ASN A 126 -3.05 18.40 0.54
CA ASN A 126 -2.27 17.34 -0.06
C ASN A 126 -3.20 16.40 -0.82
N LEU A 127 -2.97 16.28 -2.13
CA LEU A 127 -3.87 15.56 -3.02
C LEU A 127 -3.57 14.06 -3.12
N ALA A 128 -2.49 13.57 -2.51
CA ALA A 128 -2.00 12.23 -2.84
C ALA A 128 -1.55 11.43 -1.63
N VAL A 129 -1.74 11.92 -0.40
CA VAL A 129 -1.28 11.20 0.80
C VAL A 129 -2.15 9.99 1.08
N ASP A 130 -3.45 10.07 0.83
CA ASP A 130 -4.37 8.94 0.89
C ASP A 130 -4.01 7.87 -0.14
N ASP A 131 -3.84 8.22 -1.41
CA ASP A 131 -3.39 7.29 -2.46
C ASP A 131 -1.99 6.74 -2.23
N LEU A 132 -1.08 7.54 -1.69
CA LEU A 132 0.25 7.08 -1.27
C LEU A 132 0.13 6.00 -0.20
N LEU A 133 -0.69 6.23 0.84
CA LEU A 133 -0.89 5.28 1.93
C LEU A 133 -1.63 4.02 1.43
N ALA A 134 -2.56 4.17 0.49
CA ALA A 134 -3.21 3.07 -0.21
C ALA A 134 -2.20 2.23 -0.99
N GLY A 135 -1.31 2.88 -1.74
CA GLY A 135 -0.22 2.24 -2.49
C GLY A 135 0.74 1.46 -1.59
N LEU A 136 1.16 2.07 -0.47
CA LEU A 136 2.00 1.40 0.52
C LEU A 136 1.29 0.16 1.11
N ALA A 137 0.03 0.31 1.53
CA ALA A 137 -0.76 -0.78 2.09
C ALA A 137 -0.98 -1.91 1.06
N ALA A 138 -1.24 -1.57 -0.20
CA ALA A 138 -1.48 -2.55 -1.26
C ALA A 138 -0.23 -3.36 -1.61
N GLY A 139 0.92 -2.70 -1.70
CA GLY A 139 2.20 -3.37 -1.88
C GLY A 139 2.56 -4.27 -0.68
N LEU A 140 2.30 -3.81 0.54
CA LEU A 140 2.49 -4.61 1.76
C LEU A 140 1.55 -5.82 1.77
N GLU A 141 0.27 -5.62 1.44
CA GLU A 141 -0.71 -6.71 1.37
C GLU A 141 -0.30 -7.80 0.39
N ALA A 142 0.28 -7.40 -0.74
CA ALA A 142 0.76 -8.34 -1.74
C ALA A 142 2.03 -9.08 -1.35
N THR A 143 2.78 -8.64 -0.33
CA THR A 143 4.10 -9.22 0.02
C THR A 143 4.20 -9.78 1.43
N LEU A 144 3.32 -9.36 2.35
CA LEU A 144 3.29 -9.87 3.71
C LEU A 144 2.65 -11.26 3.78
N PRO A 145 3.13 -12.14 4.68
CA PRO A 145 2.59 -13.48 4.82
C PRO A 145 1.12 -13.46 5.27
N GLY A 146 0.42 -14.57 5.05
CA GLY A 146 -0.93 -14.83 5.58
C GLY A 146 -1.86 -15.48 4.55
N TRP A 147 -1.61 -15.23 3.28
CA TRP A 147 -2.30 -15.90 2.19
C TRP A 147 -1.87 -17.36 2.04
N ARG A 148 -2.85 -18.26 1.88
CA ARG A 148 -2.59 -19.67 1.64
C ARG A 148 -1.78 -19.92 0.36
N TRP A 149 -2.07 -19.18 -0.71
CA TRP A 149 -1.39 -19.32 -2.00
C TRP A 149 0.10 -18.89 -1.97
N MET A 150 0.51 -18.12 -0.96
CA MET A 150 1.93 -17.78 -0.75
C MET A 150 2.71 -18.91 -0.06
N ARG A 151 2.00 -19.88 0.55
CA ARG A 151 2.60 -21.01 1.28
C ARG A 151 2.48 -22.34 0.55
N GLU A 152 1.45 -22.49 -0.25
CA GLU A 152 1.12 -23.73 -0.96
C GLU A 152 1.29 -23.58 -2.47
N PRO A 153 1.69 -24.64 -3.19
CA PRO A 153 1.70 -24.62 -4.64
C PRO A 153 0.30 -24.33 -5.21
N PRO A 154 0.20 -23.60 -6.33
CA PRO A 154 -1.08 -23.22 -6.90
C PRO A 154 -1.90 -24.46 -7.28
N LYS A 155 -3.19 -24.43 -6.95
CA LYS A 155 -4.15 -25.43 -7.41
C LYS A 155 -4.61 -25.08 -8.84
N PRO A 156 -4.91 -26.06 -9.70
CA PRO A 156 -5.57 -25.81 -10.97
C PRO A 156 -6.88 -25.04 -10.76
N LYS A 157 -7.23 -24.14 -11.69
CA LYS A 157 -8.58 -23.57 -11.73
C LYS A 157 -9.55 -24.68 -12.08
N GLU A 158 -10.65 -24.79 -11.32
CA GLU A 158 -11.78 -25.68 -11.62
C GLU A 158 -12.59 -25.17 -12.83
#